data_AF-A0A1C4YKA7-F1
#
_entry.id   AF-A0A1C4YKA7-F1
#
_cell.length_a   1.000
_cell.length_b   1.000
_cell.length_c   1.000
_cell.angle_alpha   90.00
_cell.angle_beta   90.00
_cell.angle_gamma   90.00
#
_symmetry.space_group_name_H-M   'P 1'
#
loop_
_entity.id
_entity.type
_entity.pdbx_description
1 polymer ?
#
loop_
_entity_poly.entity_id
_entity_poly.type
_entity_poly.pdbx_seq_one_letter_code
_entity_poly.pdbx_strand_id
1 'polypeptide(L)'
;MSAETPGAGVDVPVDSRADKVEDTVKLVILVAIMVAALAASFTHMRDWTLHWMPHGTPQWFGWANAVISELLPLVATLSLRKRLRQGKSLWSYALVILLAGAVLSLAAQLSAVGADASWSARFLACLPSLAFLFLSKLVMGDLDSGRKHAEIEADRKRLADAEAARRAEEIRAARAETAAARAALAEAEELARVETARAEAEAVARAAAETRAAEAETRATVEAETRAEIEVATEAEIADHVRAVAEAREAARAAAQRAAAEAEAARLAEGRLAEARDAADRAAAARVLAERSATEQVRMLTEAAEQAERDHQDALAEARVDARTAQEQAAELDETARALRAQLDEAQRFAERQAVARALAEQESQAIKDARDGLMNELERTRRALARAQEKAETGAARQPEILRPANRKSLASVPAELPADLPEVETVKPETVAAVLAARAQHPEMTNKQLSEITGISDRTIRKVLNAVPAEIVGQVLELTSGSRVA
;
A
#
# COMPACT_ATOMS: atom_id res chain seq x y z
N MET A 1 -48.07 -88.93 78.35
CA MET A 1 -47.46 -89.16 77.03
C MET A 1 -48.16 -88.27 76.02
N SER A 2 -47.38 -87.65 75.14
CA SER A 2 -47.71 -86.76 74.02
C SER A 2 -47.27 -85.32 74.27
N ALA A 3 -46.06 -85.08 73.78
CA ALA A 3 -45.39 -83.80 73.67
C ALA A 3 -46.02 -82.99 72.53
N GLU A 4 -46.31 -81.72 72.79
CA GLU A 4 -46.62 -80.75 71.74
C GLU A 4 -45.75 -79.50 71.99
N THR A 5 -44.90 -79.25 71.00
CA THR A 5 -43.84 -78.24 70.89
C THR A 5 -44.37 -76.80 70.84
N PRO A 6 -43.72 -75.83 71.52
CA PRO A 6 -44.03 -74.42 71.35
C PRO A 6 -43.26 -73.80 70.16
N GLY A 7 -44.04 -73.08 69.36
CA GLY A 7 -43.72 -71.89 68.55
C GLY A 7 -42.27 -71.62 68.14
N ALA A 8 -42.03 -71.76 66.84
CA ALA A 8 -40.88 -71.23 66.12
C ALA A 8 -40.58 -69.78 66.51
N GLY A 9 -39.36 -69.55 67.02
CA GLY A 9 -38.78 -68.23 67.16
C GLY A 9 -38.60 -67.60 65.79
N VAL A 10 -39.07 -66.37 65.65
CA VAL A 10 -38.72 -65.48 64.54
C VAL A 10 -37.26 -65.09 64.76
N ASP A 11 -36.34 -65.71 64.01
CA ASP A 11 -34.97 -65.24 63.87
C ASP A 11 -35.01 -63.81 63.31
N VAL A 12 -34.59 -62.85 64.13
CA VAL A 12 -34.31 -61.49 63.68
C VAL A 12 -32.97 -61.55 62.95
N PRO A 13 -32.88 -61.19 61.66
CA PRO A 13 -31.62 -61.20 60.94
C PRO A 13 -30.68 -60.18 61.59
N VAL A 14 -29.50 -60.66 61.99
CA VAL A 14 -28.41 -59.81 62.51
C VAL A 14 -27.59 -59.40 61.29
N ASP A 15 -27.69 -58.13 60.88
CA ASP A 15 -26.93 -57.59 59.74
C ASP A 15 -25.43 -57.92 59.88
N SER A 16 -24.92 -58.73 58.96
CA SER A 16 -23.54 -59.16 58.95
C SER A 16 -22.62 -58.02 58.49
N ARG A 17 -21.36 -58.03 58.91
CA ARG A 17 -20.34 -57.10 58.38
C ARG A 17 -20.20 -57.23 56.85
N ALA A 18 -20.54 -58.39 56.30
CA ALA A 18 -20.60 -58.61 54.85
C ALA A 18 -21.66 -57.74 54.19
N ASP A 19 -22.86 -57.63 54.79
CA ASP A 19 -23.97 -56.83 54.26
C ASP A 19 -23.59 -55.34 54.25
N LYS A 20 -22.89 -54.87 55.29
CA LYS A 20 -22.39 -53.49 55.37
C LYS A 20 -21.32 -53.16 54.33
N VAL A 21 -20.41 -54.10 54.05
CA VAL A 21 -19.40 -53.93 53.01
C VAL A 21 -20.05 -53.95 51.63
N GLU A 22 -21.01 -54.86 51.40
CA GLU A 22 -21.77 -54.93 50.16
C GLU A 22 -22.53 -53.62 49.90
N ASP A 23 -23.18 -53.08 50.92
CA ASP A 23 -23.91 -51.80 50.82
C ASP A 23 -22.96 -50.61 50.61
N THR A 24 -21.79 -50.61 51.24
CA THR A 24 -20.77 -49.58 51.03
C THR A 24 -20.23 -49.63 49.60
N VAL A 25 -19.93 -50.82 49.08
CA VAL A 25 -19.45 -51.01 47.71
C VAL A 25 -20.54 -50.61 46.70
N LYS A 26 -21.81 -51.00 46.93
CA LYS A 26 -22.94 -50.54 46.12
C LYS A 26 -23.05 -49.02 46.11
N LEU A 27 -22.91 -48.37 47.27
CA LEU A 27 -22.95 -46.91 47.37
C LEU A 27 -21.82 -46.26 46.58
N VAL A 28 -20.57 -46.75 46.70
CA VAL A 28 -19.43 -46.21 45.97
C VAL A 28 -19.61 -46.37 44.46
N ILE A 29 -20.07 -47.54 44.00
CA ILE A 29 -20.36 -47.78 42.58
C ILE A 29 -21.45 -46.82 42.09
N LEU A 30 -22.53 -46.64 42.85
CA LEU A 30 -23.60 -45.73 42.49
C LEU A 30 -23.13 -44.28 42.42
N VAL A 31 -22.29 -43.83 43.37
CA VAL A 31 -21.71 -42.49 43.35
C VAL A 31 -20.79 -42.32 42.14
N ALA A 32 -19.95 -43.29 41.82
CA ALA A 32 -19.08 -43.23 40.65
C ALA A 32 -19.87 -43.16 39.33
N ILE A 33 -20.91 -43.99 39.19
CA ILE A 33 -21.82 -43.94 38.03
C ILE A 33 -22.51 -42.57 37.95
N MET A 34 -22.96 -42.01 39.07
CA MET A 34 -23.61 -40.71 39.12
C MET A 34 -22.65 -39.59 38.69
N VAL A 35 -21.40 -39.59 39.16
CA VAL A 35 -20.39 -38.59 38.77
C VAL A 35 -20.06 -38.69 37.29
N ALA A 36 -19.86 -39.90 36.76
CA ALA A 36 -19.59 -40.11 35.34
C ALA A 36 -20.77 -39.69 34.45
N ALA A 37 -22.00 -40.02 34.86
CA ALA A 37 -23.21 -39.63 34.17
C ALA A 37 -23.40 -38.10 34.16
N LEU A 38 -23.16 -37.43 35.29
CA LEU A 38 -23.19 -35.97 35.38
C LEU A 38 -22.15 -35.34 34.45
N ALA A 39 -20.90 -35.81 34.48
CA ALA A 39 -19.84 -35.28 33.62
C ALA A 39 -20.21 -35.40 32.13
N ALA A 40 -20.74 -36.56 31.71
CA ALA A 40 -21.22 -36.77 30.35
C ALA A 40 -22.38 -35.82 30.00
N SER A 41 -23.36 -35.67 30.89
CA SER A 41 -24.52 -34.77 30.68
C SER A 41 -24.07 -33.31 30.50
N PHE A 42 -23.17 -32.83 31.36
CA PHE A 42 -22.63 -31.46 31.25
C PHE A 42 -21.91 -31.23 29.92
N THR A 43 -21.07 -32.18 29.47
CA THR A 43 -20.39 -32.05 28.18
C THR A 43 -21.36 -32.05 27.01
N HIS A 44 -22.38 -32.91 27.03
CA HIS A 44 -23.36 -33.00 25.97
C HIS A 44 -24.23 -31.73 25.89
N MET A 45 -24.69 -31.22 27.03
CA MET A 45 -25.50 -30.00 27.07
C MET A 45 -24.70 -28.76 26.67
N ARG A 46 -23.41 -28.69 27.03
CA ARG A 46 -22.49 -27.64 26.55
C ARG A 46 -22.39 -27.66 25.03
N ASP A 47 -22.12 -28.83 24.46
CA ASP A 47 -21.91 -28.99 23.02
C ASP A 47 -23.19 -28.71 22.23
N TRP A 48 -24.33 -29.19 22.74
CA TRP A 48 -25.65 -28.87 22.18
C TRP A 48 -25.93 -27.37 22.24
N THR A 49 -25.68 -26.70 23.37
CA THR A 49 -25.89 -25.26 23.50
C THR A 49 -25.02 -24.46 22.53
N LEU A 50 -23.74 -24.82 22.38
CA LEU A 50 -22.82 -24.13 21.48
C LEU A 50 -23.14 -24.40 20.00
N HIS A 51 -23.74 -25.54 19.67
CA HIS A 51 -24.16 -25.87 18.30
C HIS A 51 -25.24 -24.92 17.77
N TRP A 52 -26.16 -24.47 18.63
CA TRP A 52 -27.28 -23.58 18.25
C TRP A 52 -26.98 -22.09 18.39
N MET A 53 -25.79 -21.74 18.89
CA MET A 53 -25.37 -20.35 19.11
C MET A 53 -24.52 -19.83 17.94
N PRO A 54 -24.49 -18.52 17.69
CA PRO A 54 -23.64 -17.93 16.65
C PRO A 54 -22.16 -18.28 16.84
N HIS A 55 -21.46 -18.46 15.72
CA HIS A 55 -20.01 -18.69 15.73
C HIS A 55 -19.29 -17.54 16.47
N GLY A 56 -18.36 -17.90 17.36
CA GLY A 56 -17.65 -16.95 18.23
C GLY A 56 -18.22 -16.80 19.64
N THR A 57 -19.29 -17.54 19.98
CA THR A 57 -19.78 -17.59 21.37
C THR A 57 -18.72 -18.20 22.30
N PRO A 58 -18.33 -17.53 23.40
CA PRO A 58 -17.36 -18.06 24.36
C PRO A 58 -17.79 -19.39 24.98
N GLN A 59 -16.87 -20.35 25.11
CA GLN A 59 -17.17 -21.70 25.61
C GLN A 59 -17.78 -21.73 27.02
N TRP A 60 -17.44 -20.75 27.87
CA TRP A 60 -17.98 -20.65 29.22
C TRP A 60 -19.51 -20.48 29.24
N PHE A 61 -20.11 -19.92 28.19
CA PHE A 61 -21.55 -19.76 28.09
C PHE A 61 -22.27 -21.11 27.97
N GLY A 62 -21.70 -22.05 27.20
CA GLY A 62 -22.21 -23.42 27.12
C GLY A 62 -22.13 -24.14 28.47
N TRP A 63 -21.04 -23.95 29.22
CA TRP A 63 -20.91 -24.49 30.57
C TRP A 63 -21.90 -23.85 31.56
N ALA A 64 -22.10 -22.54 31.51
CA ALA A 64 -23.06 -21.84 32.37
C ALA A 64 -24.49 -22.34 32.16
N ASN A 65 -24.92 -22.49 30.89
CA ASN A 65 -26.24 -23.02 30.57
C ASN A 65 -26.39 -24.49 31.00
N ALA A 66 -25.34 -25.30 30.86
CA ALA A 66 -25.36 -26.69 31.34
C ALA A 66 -25.53 -26.76 32.87
N VAL A 67 -24.80 -25.93 33.62
CA VAL A 67 -24.94 -25.80 35.09
C VAL A 67 -26.35 -25.41 35.49
N ILE A 68 -26.92 -24.38 34.87
CA ILE A 68 -28.27 -23.90 35.20
C ILE A 68 -29.32 -24.97 34.87
N SER A 69 -29.19 -25.63 33.72
CA SER A 69 -30.18 -26.62 33.25
C SER A 69 -30.19 -27.90 34.07
N GLU A 70 -29.04 -28.32 34.62
CA GLU A 70 -28.93 -29.51 35.48
C GLU A 70 -29.29 -29.23 36.95
N LEU A 71 -28.93 -28.05 37.48
CA LEU A 71 -29.21 -27.70 38.87
C LEU A 71 -30.67 -27.31 39.12
N LEU A 72 -31.34 -26.72 38.12
CA LEU A 72 -32.72 -26.25 38.28
C LEU A 72 -33.74 -27.38 38.56
N PRO A 73 -33.71 -28.54 37.86
CA PRO A 73 -34.51 -29.70 38.20
C PRO A 73 -34.17 -30.29 39.57
N LEU A 74 -32.89 -30.29 39.97
CA LEU A 74 -32.45 -30.78 41.28
C LEU A 74 -33.05 -29.92 42.41
N VAL A 75 -32.96 -28.59 42.28
CA VAL A 75 -33.57 -27.64 43.24
C VAL A 75 -35.09 -27.78 43.28
N ALA A 76 -35.74 -27.98 42.12
CA ALA A 76 -37.17 -28.24 42.05
C ALA A 76 -37.56 -29.53 42.78
N THR A 77 -36.79 -30.61 42.62
CA THR A 77 -37.00 -31.90 43.30
C THR A 77 -36.86 -31.76 44.82
N LEU A 78 -35.83 -31.07 45.29
CA LEU A 78 -35.62 -30.81 46.72
C LEU A 78 -36.74 -29.94 47.31
N SER A 79 -37.22 -28.95 46.55
CA SER A 79 -38.33 -28.09 46.94
C SER A 79 -39.65 -28.88 47.03
N LEU A 80 -39.89 -29.81 46.11
CA LEU A 80 -41.04 -30.71 46.13
C LEU A 80 -40.97 -31.68 47.32
N ARG A 81 -39.80 -32.27 47.59
CA ARG A 81 -39.55 -33.13 48.76
C ARG A 81 -39.81 -32.40 50.07
N LYS A 82 -39.35 -31.14 50.19
CA LYS A 82 -39.61 -30.30 51.36
C LYS A 82 -41.11 -30.02 51.54
N ARG A 83 -41.84 -29.74 50.46
CA ARG A 83 -43.30 -29.51 50.51
C ARG A 83 -44.09 -30.75 50.89
N LEU A 84 -43.67 -31.92 50.42
CA LEU A 84 -44.32 -33.19 50.76
C LEU A 84 -44.16 -33.56 52.22
N ARG A 85 -42.97 -33.34 52.80
CA ARG A 85 -42.78 -33.48 54.26
C ARG A 85 -43.65 -32.51 55.07
N GLN A 86 -44.09 -31.41 54.46
CA GLN A 86 -44.97 -30.42 55.08
C GLN A 86 -46.46 -30.65 54.81
N GLY A 87 -46.84 -31.74 54.11
CA GLY A 87 -48.23 -32.08 53.81
C GLY A 87 -48.94 -31.10 52.87
N LYS A 88 -48.19 -30.28 52.12
CA LYS A 88 -48.77 -29.27 51.21
C LYS A 88 -49.13 -29.87 49.86
N SER A 89 -50.17 -29.32 49.21
CA SER A 89 -50.66 -29.76 47.89
C SER A 89 -49.53 -29.95 46.85
N LEU A 90 -49.62 -31.05 46.12
CA LEU A 90 -48.66 -31.49 45.09
C LEU A 90 -48.63 -30.57 43.86
N TRP A 91 -49.73 -29.87 43.58
CA TRP A 91 -49.82 -28.90 42.47
C TRP A 91 -49.04 -27.63 42.83
N SER A 92 -47.73 -27.68 42.63
CA SER A 92 -46.81 -26.58 42.91
C SER A 92 -45.95 -26.25 41.70
N TYR A 93 -45.47 -25.01 41.64
CA TYR A 93 -44.53 -24.51 40.63
C TYR A 93 -43.32 -25.45 40.42
N ALA A 94 -42.86 -26.13 41.47
CA ALA A 94 -41.78 -27.11 41.40
C ALA A 94 -42.13 -28.36 40.58
N LEU A 95 -43.38 -28.85 40.67
CA LEU A 95 -43.84 -29.98 39.86
C LEU A 95 -43.95 -29.57 38.38
N VAL A 96 -44.42 -28.35 38.11
CA VAL A 96 -44.50 -27.81 36.74
C VAL A 96 -43.12 -27.66 36.11
N ILE A 97 -42.13 -27.13 36.85
CA ILE A 97 -40.74 -27.04 36.36
C ILE A 97 -40.15 -28.43 36.12
N LEU A 98 -40.39 -29.38 37.02
CA LEU A 98 -39.84 -30.72 36.90
C LEU A 98 -40.44 -31.46 35.68
N LEU A 99 -41.74 -31.29 35.44
CA LEU A 99 -42.41 -31.85 34.26
C LEU A 99 -41.92 -31.17 32.98
N ALA A 100 -41.79 -29.84 32.98
CA ALA A 100 -41.26 -29.09 31.83
C ALA A 100 -39.81 -29.49 31.49
N GLY A 101 -38.96 -29.66 32.52
CA GLY A 101 -37.59 -30.15 32.36
C GLY A 101 -37.53 -31.57 31.81
N ALA A 102 -38.39 -32.47 32.29
CA ALA A 102 -38.49 -33.83 31.76
C ALA A 102 -38.94 -33.86 30.30
N VAL A 103 -39.91 -33.02 29.92
CA VAL A 103 -40.37 -32.89 28.53
C VAL A 103 -39.29 -32.30 27.63
N LEU A 104 -38.56 -31.29 28.10
CA LEU A 104 -37.47 -30.67 27.35
C LEU A 104 -36.27 -31.64 27.17
N SER A 105 -35.95 -32.42 28.21
CA SER A 105 -34.94 -33.49 28.16
C SER A 105 -35.32 -34.58 27.14
N LEU A 106 -36.59 -34.99 27.12
CA LEU A 106 -37.11 -35.95 26.14
C LEU A 106 -37.01 -35.41 24.71
N ALA A 107 -37.35 -34.13 24.51
CA ALA A 107 -37.27 -33.46 23.21
C ALA A 107 -35.81 -33.36 22.71
N ALA A 108 -34.87 -33.03 23.60
CA ALA A 108 -33.45 -32.98 23.27
C ALA A 108 -32.92 -34.36 22.84
N GLN A 109 -33.25 -35.42 23.57
CA GLN A 109 -32.85 -36.80 23.26
C GLN A 109 -33.44 -37.30 21.93
N LEU A 110 -34.71 -36.98 21.65
CA LEU A 110 -35.35 -37.31 20.37
C LEU A 110 -34.78 -36.50 19.20
N SER A 111 -34.32 -35.27 19.43
CA SER A 111 -33.70 -34.43 18.39
C SER A 111 -32.29 -34.87 18.00
N ALA A 112 -31.54 -35.44 18.95
CA ALA A 112 -30.18 -35.94 18.71
C ALA A 112 -30.16 -37.24 17.88
N VAL A 113 -31.27 -37.98 17.89
CA VAL A 113 -31.45 -39.21 17.11
C VAL A 113 -32.04 -38.81 15.76
N GLY A 114 -31.19 -38.60 14.76
CA GLY A 114 -31.56 -38.13 13.42
C GLY A 114 -32.77 -38.85 12.80
N ALA A 115 -33.42 -38.19 11.84
CA ALA A 115 -34.70 -38.62 11.25
C ALA A 115 -34.71 -40.06 10.69
N ASP A 116 -33.55 -40.65 10.42
CA ASP A 116 -33.37 -41.98 9.82
C ASP A 116 -33.13 -43.11 10.85
N ALA A 117 -33.12 -42.81 12.15
CA ALA A 117 -32.86 -43.82 13.18
C ALA A 117 -34.04 -44.80 13.37
N SER A 118 -33.71 -46.08 13.60
CA SER A 118 -34.69 -47.14 13.86
C SER A 118 -35.56 -46.84 15.09
N TRP A 119 -36.79 -47.37 15.11
CA TRP A 119 -37.71 -47.20 16.25
C TRP A 119 -37.10 -47.65 17.58
N SER A 120 -36.28 -48.72 17.56
CA SER A 120 -35.55 -49.20 18.73
C SER A 120 -34.46 -48.22 19.21
N ALA A 121 -33.78 -47.52 18.30
CA ALA A 121 -32.79 -46.50 18.65
C ALA A 121 -33.43 -45.26 19.30
N ARG A 122 -34.61 -44.85 18.81
CA ARG A 122 -35.41 -43.78 19.45
C ARG A 122 -35.91 -44.19 20.83
N PHE A 123 -36.31 -45.45 20.99
CA PHE A 123 -36.72 -45.97 22.30
C PHE A 123 -35.54 -46.05 23.29
N LEU A 124 -34.38 -46.54 22.84
CA LEU A 124 -33.16 -46.56 23.66
C LEU A 124 -32.74 -45.15 24.09
N ALA A 125 -32.89 -44.15 23.23
CA ALA A 125 -32.57 -42.76 23.56
C ALA A 125 -33.51 -42.16 24.62
N CYS A 126 -34.74 -42.65 24.75
CA CYS A 126 -35.68 -42.24 25.80
C CYS A 126 -35.45 -42.96 27.14
N LEU A 127 -34.66 -44.04 27.19
CA LEU A 127 -34.42 -44.81 28.42
C LEU A 127 -33.85 -43.98 29.57
N PRO A 128 -32.88 -43.06 29.38
CA PRO A 128 -32.36 -42.25 30.47
C PRO A 128 -33.43 -41.37 31.13
N SER A 129 -34.32 -40.74 30.34
CA SER A 129 -35.41 -39.93 30.86
C SER A 129 -36.48 -40.76 31.56
N LEU A 130 -36.78 -41.96 31.06
CA LEU A 130 -37.68 -42.91 31.72
C LEU A 130 -37.09 -43.42 33.04
N ALA A 131 -35.78 -43.70 33.08
CA ALA A 131 -35.08 -44.08 34.30
C ALA A 131 -35.16 -42.97 35.35
N PHE A 132 -34.98 -41.70 34.96
CA PHE A 132 -35.13 -40.55 35.85
C PHE A 132 -36.55 -40.43 36.43
N LEU A 133 -37.60 -40.62 35.62
CA LEU A 133 -38.98 -40.63 36.09
C LEU A 133 -39.29 -41.81 37.03
N PHE A 134 -38.72 -42.98 36.73
CA PHE A 134 -38.88 -44.18 37.54
C PHE A 134 -38.18 -44.03 38.90
N LEU A 135 -36.94 -43.52 38.92
CA LEU A 135 -36.19 -43.16 40.13
C LEU A 135 -36.93 -42.10 40.95
N SER A 136 -37.46 -41.07 40.30
CA SER A 136 -38.24 -40.01 40.96
C SER A 136 -39.50 -40.59 41.63
N LYS A 137 -40.17 -41.55 40.99
CA LYS A 137 -41.32 -42.26 41.58
C LYS A 137 -40.91 -43.18 42.73
N LEU A 138 -39.76 -43.86 42.64
CA LEU A 138 -39.26 -44.78 43.65
C LEU A 138 -38.86 -44.03 44.93
N VAL A 139 -38.18 -42.89 44.77
CA VAL A 139 -37.86 -41.96 45.88
C VAL A 139 -39.13 -41.37 46.52
N MET A 140 -40.22 -41.25 45.76
CA MET A 140 -41.49 -40.73 46.28
C MET A 140 -42.36 -41.81 46.93
N GLY A 141 -42.28 -43.06 46.46
CA GLY A 141 -43.07 -44.20 46.95
C GLY A 141 -42.66 -44.64 48.36
N ASP A 142 -41.41 -44.41 48.75
CA ASP A 142 -40.89 -44.78 50.07
C ASP A 142 -41.45 -43.93 51.22
N LEU A 143 -42.22 -42.89 50.90
CA LEU A 143 -42.91 -42.05 51.89
C LEU A 143 -44.19 -42.68 52.44
N ASP A 144 -44.70 -43.78 51.85
CA ASP A 144 -45.89 -44.49 52.35
C ASP A 144 -45.53 -45.72 53.22
N SER A 145 -44.30 -46.24 53.09
CA SER A 145 -43.75 -47.35 53.89
C SER A 145 -43.50 -46.96 55.36
N GLY A 146 -43.25 -45.68 55.64
CA GLY A 146 -43.03 -45.16 57.00
C GLY A 146 -44.28 -45.08 57.87
N ARG A 147 -45.48 -45.21 57.30
CA ARG A 147 -46.74 -45.15 58.07
C ARG A 147 -47.11 -46.50 58.73
N LYS A 148 -46.57 -47.62 58.23
CA LYS A 148 -46.86 -48.97 58.75
C LYS A 148 -45.95 -49.42 59.89
N HIS A 149 -44.78 -48.81 60.05
CA HIS A 149 -43.84 -49.20 61.12
C HIS A 149 -44.19 -48.61 62.50
N ALA A 150 -44.89 -47.47 62.55
CA ALA A 150 -45.36 -46.86 63.79
C ALA A 150 -46.56 -47.60 64.43
N GLU A 151 -47.27 -48.42 63.66
CA GLU A 151 -48.45 -49.16 64.13
C GLU A 151 -48.07 -50.50 64.79
N ILE A 152 -46.94 -51.11 64.41
CA ILE A 152 -46.45 -52.39 64.94
C ILE A 152 -45.79 -52.24 66.33
N GLU A 153 -45.24 -51.06 66.63
CA GLU A 153 -44.57 -50.80 67.91
C GLU A 153 -45.55 -50.48 69.05
N ALA A 154 -46.78 -50.05 68.71
CA ALA A 154 -47.85 -49.78 69.67
C ALA A 154 -48.53 -51.06 70.20
N ASP A 155 -48.57 -52.15 69.42
CA ASP A 155 -49.18 -53.43 69.84
C ASP A 155 -48.26 -54.28 70.71
N ARG A 156 -46.93 -54.16 70.57
CA ARG A 156 -45.95 -54.87 71.42
C ARG A 156 -46.00 -54.43 72.89
N LYS A 157 -46.41 -53.18 73.15
CA LYS A 157 -46.44 -52.61 74.50
C LYS A 157 -47.68 -53.05 75.32
N ARG A 158 -48.74 -53.53 74.66
CA ARG A 158 -49.98 -53.98 75.34
C ARG A 158 -49.92 -55.44 75.82
N LEU A 159 -48.99 -56.24 75.30
CA LEU A 159 -48.83 -57.66 75.66
C LEU A 159 -47.93 -57.88 76.90
N ALA A 160 -46.99 -56.97 77.17
CA ALA A 160 -46.07 -57.07 78.31
C ALA A 160 -46.75 -56.79 79.67
N ASP A 161 -47.81 -55.99 79.69
CA ASP A 161 -48.50 -55.61 80.94
C ASP A 161 -49.46 -56.71 81.44
N ALA A 162 -49.76 -57.74 80.64
CA ALA A 162 -50.68 -58.82 80.99
C ALA A 162 -50.01 -60.04 81.65
N GLU A 163 -48.71 -60.27 81.43
CA GLU A 163 -47.96 -61.40 82.03
C GLU A 163 -47.48 -61.11 83.47
N ALA A 164 -47.37 -59.85 83.86
CA ALA A 164 -46.98 -59.44 85.21
C ALA A 164 -48.04 -59.77 86.29
N ALA A 165 -49.31 -59.88 85.91
CA ALA A 165 -50.41 -60.12 86.85
C ALA A 165 -50.58 -61.61 87.25
N ARG A 166 -50.14 -62.56 86.41
CA ARG A 166 -50.31 -64.02 86.68
C ARG A 166 -49.26 -64.63 87.61
N ARG A 167 -48.09 -63.99 87.78
CA ARG A 167 -47.04 -64.46 88.71
C ARG A 167 -47.26 -64.05 90.18
N ALA A 168 -48.27 -63.25 90.47
CA ALA A 168 -48.50 -62.70 91.81
C ALA A 168 -49.29 -63.62 92.77
N GLU A 169 -49.91 -64.70 92.27
CA GLU A 169 -50.78 -65.57 93.06
C GLU A 169 -50.11 -66.87 93.55
N GLU A 170 -49.10 -67.39 92.86
CA GLU A 170 -48.37 -68.61 93.27
C GLU A 170 -47.40 -68.40 94.45
N ILE A 171 -47.13 -67.14 94.84
CA ILE A 171 -46.19 -66.78 95.92
C ILE A 171 -46.86 -66.73 97.31
N ARG A 172 -48.19 -66.77 97.41
CA ARG A 172 -48.89 -66.70 98.71
C ARG A 172 -48.95 -68.01 99.49
N ALA A 173 -48.76 -69.17 98.86
CA ALA A 173 -48.86 -70.47 99.53
C ALA A 173 -47.51 -71.03 100.06
N ALA A 174 -46.37 -70.52 99.58
CA ALA A 174 -45.04 -70.93 100.04
C ALA A 174 -44.49 -70.10 101.23
N ARG A 175 -45.29 -69.18 101.79
CA ARG A 175 -44.84 -68.13 102.73
C ARG A 175 -44.88 -68.49 104.21
N ALA A 176 -45.39 -69.65 104.62
CA ALA A 176 -45.53 -70.00 106.04
C ALA A 176 -44.37 -70.85 106.61
N GLU A 177 -43.64 -71.61 105.80
CA GLU A 177 -42.54 -72.49 106.26
C GLU A 177 -41.13 -71.90 106.06
N THR A 178 -41.04 -70.80 105.31
CA THR A 178 -39.83 -70.03 105.02
C THR A 178 -39.77 -68.72 105.83
N ALA A 179 -40.34 -68.68 107.04
CA ALA A 179 -40.20 -67.51 107.92
C ALA A 179 -38.98 -67.63 108.86
N ALA A 180 -38.64 -68.84 109.30
CA ALA A 180 -37.50 -69.08 110.20
C ALA A 180 -36.15 -69.23 109.46
N ALA A 181 -36.14 -69.75 108.22
CA ALA A 181 -34.95 -69.76 107.37
C ALA A 181 -34.65 -68.38 106.74
N ARG A 182 -35.67 -67.54 106.53
CA ARG A 182 -35.51 -66.18 105.97
C ARG A 182 -34.84 -65.20 106.93
N ALA A 183 -34.87 -65.41 108.24
CA ALA A 183 -34.17 -64.51 109.16
C ALA A 183 -32.64 -64.69 109.09
N ALA A 184 -32.16 -65.93 109.03
CA ALA A 184 -30.73 -66.23 108.87
C ALA A 184 -30.22 -66.02 107.43
N LEU A 185 -31.07 -66.26 106.42
CA LEU A 185 -30.76 -65.96 105.03
C LEU A 185 -30.81 -64.46 104.75
N ALA A 186 -31.64 -63.66 105.43
CA ALA A 186 -31.71 -62.21 105.23
C ALA A 186 -30.46 -61.48 105.74
N GLU A 187 -29.84 -61.92 106.84
CA GLU A 187 -28.56 -61.35 107.30
C GLU A 187 -27.39 -61.74 106.38
N ALA A 188 -27.38 -62.98 105.86
CA ALA A 188 -26.39 -63.42 104.87
C ALA A 188 -26.62 -62.80 103.48
N GLU A 189 -27.87 -62.60 103.07
CA GLU A 189 -28.23 -61.90 101.82
C GLU A 189 -28.00 -60.40 101.93
N GLU A 190 -28.18 -59.75 103.08
CA GLU A 190 -27.81 -58.33 103.23
C GLU A 190 -26.31 -58.15 103.11
N LEU A 191 -25.49 -59.01 103.75
CA LEU A 191 -24.04 -58.96 103.57
C LEU A 191 -23.62 -59.33 102.14
N ALA A 192 -24.21 -60.36 101.55
CA ALA A 192 -23.93 -60.74 100.16
C ALA A 192 -24.43 -59.70 99.16
N ARG A 193 -25.55 -58.99 99.42
CA ARG A 193 -26.06 -57.87 98.60
C ARG A 193 -25.22 -56.63 98.76
N VAL A 194 -24.70 -56.34 99.94
CA VAL A 194 -23.76 -55.23 100.15
C VAL A 194 -22.42 -55.54 99.47
N GLU A 195 -21.94 -56.78 99.54
CA GLU A 195 -20.72 -57.20 98.84
C GLU A 195 -20.90 -57.31 97.32
N THR A 196 -22.04 -57.82 96.83
CA THR A 196 -22.34 -57.81 95.38
C THR A 196 -22.63 -56.40 94.89
N ALA A 197 -23.34 -55.55 95.62
CA ALA A 197 -23.49 -54.14 95.26
C ALA A 197 -22.16 -53.40 95.29
N ARG A 198 -21.23 -53.74 96.20
CA ARG A 198 -19.87 -53.18 96.20
C ARG A 198 -19.04 -53.71 95.04
N ALA A 199 -19.14 -54.99 94.71
CA ALA A 199 -18.44 -55.61 93.58
C ALA A 199 -19.01 -55.14 92.23
N GLU A 200 -20.32 -54.95 92.13
CA GLU A 200 -21.01 -54.35 90.97
C GLU A 200 -20.68 -52.86 90.86
N ALA A 201 -20.66 -52.11 91.97
CA ALA A 201 -20.22 -50.72 91.95
C ALA A 201 -18.74 -50.60 91.56
N GLU A 202 -17.88 -51.52 92.01
CA GLU A 202 -16.47 -51.56 91.63
C GLU A 202 -16.30 -52.01 90.18
N ALA A 203 -17.08 -52.97 89.68
CA ALA A 203 -17.09 -53.40 88.29
C ALA A 203 -17.63 -52.30 87.35
N VAL A 204 -18.68 -51.58 87.76
CA VAL A 204 -19.21 -50.41 87.05
C VAL A 204 -18.20 -49.27 87.09
N ALA A 205 -17.51 -49.05 88.22
CA ALA A 205 -16.47 -48.04 88.31
C ALA A 205 -15.25 -48.38 87.43
N ARG A 206 -14.84 -49.66 87.36
CA ARG A 206 -13.77 -50.14 86.46
C ARG A 206 -14.19 -50.04 85.00
N ALA A 207 -15.40 -50.50 84.64
CA ALA A 207 -15.92 -50.37 83.28
C ALA A 207 -16.08 -48.90 82.85
N ALA A 208 -16.53 -48.03 83.76
CA ALA A 208 -16.60 -46.59 83.50
C ALA A 208 -15.22 -45.92 83.43
N ALA A 209 -14.21 -46.47 84.12
CA ALA A 209 -12.83 -45.99 84.02
C ALA A 209 -12.18 -46.47 82.71
N GLU A 210 -12.40 -47.71 82.30
CA GLU A 210 -11.97 -48.28 81.01
C GLU A 210 -12.64 -47.57 79.83
N THR A 211 -13.94 -47.28 79.93
CA THR A 211 -14.66 -46.50 78.90
C THR A 211 -14.09 -45.09 78.81
N ARG A 212 -13.83 -44.42 79.94
CA ARG A 212 -13.19 -43.10 79.94
C ARG A 212 -11.77 -43.12 79.41
N ALA A 213 -11.01 -44.20 79.67
CA ALA A 213 -9.67 -44.38 79.13
C ALA A 213 -9.71 -44.60 77.61
N ALA A 214 -10.61 -45.45 77.11
CA ALA A 214 -10.82 -45.67 75.69
C ALA A 214 -11.34 -44.42 74.96
N GLU A 215 -12.23 -43.64 75.58
CA GLU A 215 -12.69 -42.34 75.07
C GLU A 215 -11.58 -41.28 75.09
N ALA A 216 -10.63 -41.36 76.04
CA ALA A 216 -9.49 -40.46 76.08
C ALA A 216 -8.44 -40.84 75.02
N GLU A 217 -8.19 -42.12 74.81
CA GLU A 217 -7.31 -42.64 73.77
C GLU A 217 -7.84 -42.34 72.37
N THR A 218 -9.13 -42.58 72.12
CA THR A 218 -9.77 -42.24 70.83
C THR A 218 -9.78 -40.73 70.56
N ARG A 219 -9.98 -39.90 71.59
CA ARG A 219 -9.83 -38.44 71.45
C ARG A 219 -8.40 -38.05 71.13
N ALA A 220 -7.41 -38.64 71.80
CA ALA A 220 -6.01 -38.37 71.53
C ALA A 220 -5.60 -38.79 70.11
N THR A 221 -6.08 -39.93 69.60
CA THR A 221 -5.80 -40.36 68.23
C THR A 221 -6.45 -39.45 67.19
N VAL A 222 -7.71 -39.03 67.40
CA VAL A 222 -8.41 -38.10 66.50
C VAL A 222 -7.75 -36.71 66.53
N GLU A 223 -7.33 -36.23 67.71
CA GLU A 223 -6.58 -34.97 67.82
C GLU A 223 -5.20 -35.07 67.15
N ALA A 224 -4.53 -36.22 67.20
CA ALA A 224 -3.27 -36.44 66.50
C ALA A 224 -3.45 -36.49 64.98
N GLU A 225 -4.49 -37.18 64.50
CA GLU A 225 -4.82 -37.29 63.07
C GLU A 225 -5.21 -35.92 62.49
N THR A 226 -6.08 -35.18 63.17
CA THR A 226 -6.47 -33.82 62.76
C THR A 226 -5.28 -32.85 62.77
N ARG A 227 -4.34 -32.96 63.72
CA ARG A 227 -3.10 -32.17 63.68
C ARG A 227 -2.23 -32.53 62.48
N ALA A 228 -2.07 -33.82 62.18
CA ALA A 228 -1.31 -34.25 61.00
C ALA A 228 -1.95 -33.77 59.68
N GLU A 229 -3.28 -33.81 59.57
CA GLU A 229 -4.00 -33.26 58.41
C GLU A 229 -3.79 -31.74 58.27
N ILE A 230 -3.84 -30.99 59.38
CA ILE A 230 -3.58 -29.55 59.39
C ILE A 230 -2.13 -29.25 58.98
N GLU A 231 -1.16 -30.02 59.47
CA GLU A 231 0.26 -29.85 59.10
C GLU A 231 0.48 -30.09 57.60
N VAL A 232 -0.07 -31.19 57.05
CA VAL A 232 0.03 -31.49 55.62
C VAL A 232 -0.68 -30.42 54.76
N ALA A 233 -1.86 -29.96 55.17
CA ALA A 233 -2.57 -28.89 54.47
C ALA A 233 -1.79 -27.56 54.51
N THR A 234 -1.17 -27.24 55.65
CA THR A 234 -0.36 -26.03 55.83
C THR A 234 0.92 -26.10 55.00
N GLU A 235 1.59 -27.25 54.93
CA GLU A 235 2.76 -27.45 54.08
C GLU A 235 2.41 -27.30 52.59
N ALA A 236 1.26 -27.81 52.16
CA ALA A 236 0.77 -27.65 50.79
C ALA A 236 0.49 -26.17 50.45
N GLU A 237 -0.15 -25.42 51.36
CA GLU A 237 -0.41 -23.99 51.19
C GLU A 237 0.89 -23.17 51.13
N ILE A 238 1.87 -23.50 51.98
CA ILE A 238 3.21 -22.88 51.93
C ILE A 238 3.89 -23.17 50.59
N ALA A 239 3.82 -24.42 50.09
CA ALA A 239 4.40 -24.79 48.80
C ALA A 239 3.74 -24.06 47.62
N ASP A 240 2.42 -23.85 47.67
CA ASP A 240 1.69 -23.04 46.68
C ASP A 240 2.10 -21.57 46.73
N HIS A 241 2.23 -20.99 47.92
CA HIS A 241 2.72 -19.63 48.08
C HIS A 241 4.15 -19.44 47.58
N VAL A 242 5.04 -20.40 47.85
CA VAL A 242 6.42 -20.36 47.34
C VAL A 242 6.45 -20.40 45.81
N ARG A 243 5.61 -21.25 45.18
CA ARG A 243 5.47 -21.28 43.72
C ARG A 243 4.93 -19.97 43.16
N ALA A 244 3.87 -19.43 43.76
CA ALA A 244 3.31 -18.14 43.34
C ALA A 244 4.33 -16.98 43.45
N VAL A 245 5.14 -16.97 44.51
CA VAL A 245 6.21 -15.97 44.67
C VAL A 245 7.32 -16.16 43.64
N ALA A 246 7.69 -17.40 43.29
CA ALA A 246 8.67 -17.68 42.25
C ALA A 246 8.16 -17.22 40.87
N GLU A 247 6.91 -17.53 40.53
CA GLU A 247 6.26 -17.08 39.30
C GLU A 247 6.16 -15.56 39.23
N ALA A 248 5.80 -14.90 40.33
CA ALA A 248 5.76 -13.44 40.41
C ALA A 248 7.14 -12.80 40.21
N ARG A 249 8.21 -13.43 40.73
CA ARG A 249 9.60 -12.97 40.52
C ARG A 249 10.04 -13.13 39.07
N GLU A 250 9.72 -14.25 38.43
CA GLU A 250 10.00 -14.46 37.00
C GLU A 250 9.21 -13.47 36.13
N ALA A 251 7.92 -13.25 36.43
CA ALA A 251 7.12 -12.24 35.75
C ALA A 251 7.71 -10.82 35.91
N ALA A 252 8.19 -10.47 37.11
CA ALA A 252 8.85 -9.19 37.36
C ALA A 252 10.17 -9.06 36.60
N ARG A 253 10.99 -10.11 36.52
CA ARG A 253 12.21 -10.14 35.70
C ARG A 253 11.90 -9.96 34.22
N ALA A 254 10.90 -10.67 33.71
CA ALA A 254 10.46 -10.54 32.31
C ALA A 254 9.89 -9.13 32.01
N ALA A 255 9.21 -8.50 32.96
CA ALA A 255 8.75 -7.12 32.84
C ALA A 255 9.93 -6.13 32.84
N ALA A 256 10.92 -6.32 33.72
CA ALA A 256 12.13 -5.50 33.77
C ALA A 256 12.97 -5.61 32.48
N GLN A 257 13.08 -6.81 31.91
CA GLN A 257 13.75 -7.03 30.62
C GLN A 257 13.03 -6.33 29.47
N ARG A 258 11.69 -6.38 29.43
CA ARG A 258 10.89 -5.64 28.44
C ARG A 258 11.07 -4.13 28.57
N ALA A 259 11.02 -3.60 29.80
CA ALA A 259 11.27 -2.18 30.05
C ALA A 259 12.69 -1.75 29.65
N ALA A 260 13.70 -2.58 29.89
CA ALA A 260 15.07 -2.32 29.46
C ALA A 260 15.20 -2.30 27.92
N ALA A 261 14.57 -3.27 27.23
CA ALA A 261 14.55 -3.32 25.77
C ALA A 261 13.81 -2.12 25.16
N GLU A 262 12.70 -1.68 25.76
CA GLU A 262 11.97 -0.47 25.35
C GLU A 262 12.82 0.80 25.56
N ALA A 263 13.56 0.89 26.67
CA ALA A 263 14.46 2.01 26.93
C ALA A 263 15.64 2.05 25.94
N GLU A 264 16.19 0.89 25.56
CA GLU A 264 17.24 0.80 24.54
C GLU A 264 16.71 1.17 23.15
N ALA A 265 15.52 0.70 22.78
CA ALA A 265 14.85 1.08 21.55
C ALA A 265 14.57 2.60 21.49
N ALA A 266 14.16 3.20 22.61
CA ALA A 266 13.98 4.65 22.72
C ALA A 266 15.29 5.41 22.52
N ARG A 267 16.41 4.97 23.14
CA ARG A 267 17.73 5.58 22.92
C ARG A 267 18.20 5.48 21.47
N LEU A 268 17.97 4.35 20.82
CA LEU A 268 18.29 4.18 19.39
C LEU A 268 17.41 5.10 18.51
N ALA A 269 16.14 5.28 18.86
CA ALA A 269 15.25 6.21 18.16
C ALA A 269 15.70 7.67 18.34
N GLU A 270 16.09 8.08 19.55
CA GLU A 270 16.67 9.39 19.82
C GLU A 270 17.99 9.61 19.05
N GLY A 271 18.86 8.59 19.00
CA GLY A 271 20.08 8.63 18.20
C GLY A 271 19.80 8.86 16.71
N ARG A 272 18.85 8.12 16.12
CA ARG A 272 18.42 8.33 14.73
C ARG A 272 17.80 9.70 14.48
N LEU A 273 17.06 10.24 15.44
CA LEU A 273 16.51 11.60 15.36
C LEU A 273 17.61 12.66 15.40
N ALA A 274 18.65 12.46 16.20
CA ALA A 274 19.82 13.33 16.22
C ALA A 274 20.59 13.30 14.89
N GLU A 275 20.84 12.10 14.34
CA GLU A 275 21.47 11.94 13.02
C GLU A 275 20.64 12.59 11.89
N ALA A 276 19.31 12.48 11.96
CA ALA A 276 18.41 13.11 11.00
C ALA A 276 18.44 14.64 11.09
N ARG A 277 18.55 15.20 12.31
CA ARG A 277 18.73 16.65 12.52
C ARG A 277 20.07 17.13 11.97
N ASP A 278 21.16 16.44 12.29
CA ASP A 278 22.48 16.77 11.75
C ASP A 278 22.51 16.68 10.21
N ALA A 279 21.83 15.69 9.63
CA ALA A 279 21.69 15.58 8.18
C ALA A 279 20.88 16.73 7.58
N ALA A 280 19.80 17.15 8.24
CA ALA A 280 19.00 18.29 7.83
C ALA A 280 19.78 19.61 7.92
N ASP A 281 20.58 19.81 8.97
CA ASP A 281 21.43 20.99 9.14
C ASP A 281 22.54 21.05 8.08
N ARG A 282 23.16 19.90 7.76
CA ARG A 282 24.11 19.81 6.64
C ARG A 282 23.45 20.13 5.29
N ALA A 283 22.23 19.65 5.06
CA ALA A 283 21.49 19.94 3.84
C ALA A 283 21.11 21.43 3.74
N ALA A 284 20.72 22.06 4.86
CA ALA A 284 20.44 23.48 4.94
C ALA A 284 21.70 24.32 4.65
N ALA A 285 22.85 23.97 5.27
CA ALA A 285 24.12 24.63 5.00
C ALA A 285 24.55 24.50 3.52
N ALA A 286 24.35 23.32 2.92
CA ALA A 286 24.62 23.09 1.50
C ALA A 286 23.73 23.97 0.59
N ARG A 287 22.45 24.14 0.93
CA ARG A 287 21.54 25.05 0.19
C ARG A 287 22.00 26.50 0.27
N VAL A 288 22.37 26.98 1.45
CA VAL A 288 22.89 28.35 1.62
C VAL A 288 24.15 28.58 0.79
N LEU A 289 25.07 27.61 0.75
CA LEU A 289 26.26 27.69 -0.10
C LEU A 289 25.90 27.71 -1.60
N ALA A 290 24.95 26.88 -2.02
CA ALA A 290 24.48 26.86 -3.40
C ALA A 290 23.81 28.18 -3.81
N GLU A 291 22.97 28.76 -2.95
CA GLU A 291 22.33 30.06 -3.18
C GLU A 291 23.36 31.19 -3.27
N ARG A 292 24.37 31.19 -2.40
CA ARG A 292 25.48 32.16 -2.49
C ARG A 292 26.25 32.02 -3.79
N SER A 293 26.61 30.79 -4.17
CA SER A 293 27.30 30.53 -5.44
C SER A 293 26.46 30.96 -6.65
N ALA A 294 25.15 30.71 -6.64
CA ALA A 294 24.24 31.15 -7.70
C ALA A 294 24.16 32.68 -7.76
N THR A 295 24.07 33.35 -6.61
CA THR A 295 24.04 34.82 -6.52
C THR A 295 25.35 35.43 -7.04
N GLU A 296 26.49 34.83 -6.70
CA GLU A 296 27.80 35.25 -7.22
C GLU A 296 27.92 35.04 -8.73
N GLN A 297 27.43 33.92 -9.25
CA GLN A 297 27.40 33.68 -10.70
C GLN A 297 26.52 34.68 -11.43
N VAL A 298 25.34 34.99 -10.92
CA VAL A 298 24.46 36.03 -11.49
C VAL A 298 25.18 37.38 -11.48
N ARG A 299 25.82 37.76 -10.36
CA ARG A 299 26.59 39.00 -10.27
C ARG A 299 27.72 39.07 -11.31
N MET A 300 28.50 38.00 -11.45
CA MET A 300 29.57 37.93 -12.46
C MET A 300 29.03 38.04 -13.89
N LEU A 301 27.90 37.39 -14.19
CA LEU A 301 27.26 37.48 -15.51
C LEU A 301 26.70 38.88 -15.78
N THR A 302 26.12 39.53 -14.77
CA THR A 302 25.65 40.92 -14.87
C THR A 302 26.81 41.88 -15.11
N GLU A 303 27.90 41.78 -14.33
CA GLU A 303 29.11 42.60 -14.53
C GLU A 303 29.72 42.38 -15.93
N ALA A 304 29.76 41.13 -16.41
CA ALA A 304 30.23 40.81 -17.76
C ALA A 304 29.31 41.37 -18.86
N ALA A 305 27.99 41.34 -18.66
CA ALA A 305 27.03 41.90 -19.60
C ALA A 305 27.12 43.42 -19.68
N GLU A 306 27.25 44.10 -18.53
CA GLU A 306 27.48 45.54 -18.47
C GLU A 306 28.79 45.94 -19.15
N GLN A 307 29.85 45.15 -18.98
CA GLN A 307 31.12 45.41 -19.66
C GLN A 307 30.99 45.25 -21.18
N ALA A 308 30.34 44.18 -21.65
CA ALA A 308 30.09 43.98 -23.07
C ALA A 308 29.24 45.10 -23.68
N GLU A 309 28.28 45.65 -22.92
CA GLU A 309 27.50 46.81 -23.37
C GLU A 309 28.37 48.06 -23.51
N ARG A 310 29.26 48.34 -22.55
CA ARG A 310 30.21 49.46 -22.64
C ARG A 310 31.13 49.31 -23.84
N ASP A 311 31.72 48.13 -24.03
CA ASP A 311 32.60 47.85 -25.17
C ASP A 311 31.86 48.05 -26.50
N HIS A 312 30.58 47.65 -26.59
CA HIS A 312 29.77 47.88 -27.78
C HIS A 312 29.44 49.36 -28.00
N GLN A 313 29.14 50.11 -26.94
CA GLN A 313 28.90 51.55 -27.03
C GLN A 313 30.16 52.31 -27.48
N ASP A 314 31.33 51.92 -26.97
CA ASP A 314 32.62 52.49 -27.36
C ASP A 314 32.94 52.18 -28.83
N ALA A 315 32.73 50.93 -29.28
CA ALA A 315 32.90 50.55 -30.67
C ALA A 315 31.93 51.32 -31.61
N LEU A 316 30.69 51.55 -31.18
CA LEU A 316 29.73 52.39 -31.92
C LEU A 316 30.16 53.86 -31.95
N ALA A 317 30.76 54.37 -30.88
CA ALA A 317 31.30 55.73 -30.84
C ALA A 317 32.48 55.89 -31.80
N GLU A 318 33.42 54.92 -31.80
CA GLU A 318 34.55 54.87 -32.74
C GLU A 318 34.06 54.80 -34.19
N ALA A 319 33.14 53.88 -34.50
CA ALA A 319 32.56 53.75 -35.84
C ALA A 319 31.86 55.03 -36.32
N ARG A 320 31.25 55.81 -35.42
CA ARG A 320 30.65 57.12 -35.74
C ARG A 320 31.71 58.17 -36.06
N VAL A 321 32.85 58.16 -35.37
CA VAL A 321 33.99 59.05 -35.66
C VAL A 321 34.59 58.71 -37.02
N ASP A 322 34.79 57.42 -37.30
CA ASP A 322 35.29 56.94 -38.60
C ASP A 322 34.33 57.33 -39.74
N ALA A 323 33.03 57.13 -39.54
CA ALA A 323 32.02 57.51 -40.53
C ALA A 323 32.02 59.02 -40.82
N ARG A 324 32.21 59.88 -39.80
CA ARG A 324 32.35 61.34 -39.99
C ARG A 324 33.62 61.68 -40.75
N THR A 325 34.74 61.07 -40.38
CA THR A 325 36.02 61.26 -41.07
C THR A 325 35.92 60.86 -42.54
N ALA A 326 35.26 59.75 -42.84
CA ALA A 326 35.00 59.31 -44.22
C ALA A 326 34.08 60.28 -44.99
N GLN A 327 33.07 60.86 -44.33
CA GLN A 327 32.21 61.88 -44.92
C GLN A 327 32.96 63.18 -45.22
N GLU A 328 33.83 63.62 -44.32
CA GLU A 328 34.70 64.79 -44.53
C GLU A 328 35.64 64.56 -45.71
N GLN A 329 36.30 63.39 -45.79
CA GLN A 329 37.14 63.02 -46.93
C GLN A 329 36.34 62.96 -48.24
N ALA A 330 35.12 62.44 -48.22
CA ALA A 330 34.26 62.42 -49.39
C ALA A 330 33.87 63.84 -49.84
N ALA A 331 33.64 64.76 -48.90
CA ALA A 331 33.35 66.16 -49.20
C ALA A 331 34.57 66.88 -49.81
N GLU A 332 35.78 66.66 -49.27
CA GLU A 332 37.03 67.16 -49.84
C GLU A 332 37.27 66.62 -51.26
N LEU A 333 37.02 65.32 -51.49
CA LEU A 333 37.11 64.71 -52.81
C LEU A 333 36.08 65.29 -53.80
N ASP A 334 34.87 65.58 -53.36
CA ASP A 334 33.87 66.24 -54.22
C ASP A 334 34.27 67.68 -54.55
N GLU A 335 34.84 68.43 -53.60
CA GLU A 335 35.36 69.78 -53.83
C GLU A 335 36.53 69.79 -54.83
N THR A 336 37.49 68.87 -54.67
CA THR A 336 38.59 68.70 -55.63
C THR A 336 38.07 68.29 -57.01
N ALA A 337 37.07 67.40 -57.09
CA ALA A 337 36.44 67.04 -58.36
C ALA A 337 35.74 68.25 -59.03
N ARG A 338 35.06 69.10 -58.26
CA ARG A 338 34.46 70.35 -58.77
C ARG A 338 35.53 71.32 -59.27
N ALA A 339 36.63 71.47 -58.54
CA ALA A 339 37.75 72.32 -58.96
C ALA A 339 38.39 71.82 -60.26
N LEU A 340 38.63 70.51 -60.39
CA LEU A 340 39.15 69.90 -61.61
C LEU A 340 38.20 70.07 -62.80
N ARG A 341 36.89 69.93 -62.60
CA ARG A 341 35.89 70.20 -63.65
C ARG A 341 35.93 71.66 -64.11
N ALA A 342 36.02 72.61 -63.17
CA ALA A 342 36.14 74.03 -63.51
C ALA A 342 37.42 74.34 -64.31
N GLN A 343 38.56 73.73 -63.95
CA GLN A 343 39.79 73.84 -64.73
C GLN A 343 39.65 73.24 -66.13
N LEU A 344 38.96 72.10 -66.26
CA LEU A 344 38.72 71.45 -67.54
C LEU A 344 37.81 72.30 -68.44
N ASP A 345 36.77 72.92 -67.87
CA ASP A 345 35.90 73.87 -68.58
C ASP A 345 36.69 75.13 -69.02
N GLU A 346 37.59 75.65 -68.19
CA GLU A 346 38.44 76.78 -68.55
C GLU A 346 39.43 76.43 -69.66
N ALA A 347 40.03 75.24 -69.60
CA ALA A 347 40.91 74.71 -70.63
C ALA A 347 40.14 74.48 -71.95
N GLN A 348 38.91 73.99 -71.90
CA GLN A 348 38.02 73.86 -73.06
C GLN A 348 37.71 75.22 -73.67
N ARG A 349 37.30 76.22 -72.86
CA ARG A 349 37.07 77.59 -73.36
C ARG A 349 38.33 78.21 -73.95
N PHE A 350 39.50 77.94 -73.38
CA PHE A 350 40.77 78.37 -73.96
C PHE A 350 41.06 77.69 -75.31
N ALA A 351 40.83 76.39 -75.42
CA ALA A 351 40.95 75.64 -76.66
C ALA A 351 39.96 76.13 -77.73
N GLU A 352 38.72 76.41 -77.36
CA GLU A 352 37.71 77.02 -78.24
C GLU A 352 38.16 78.40 -78.72
N ARG A 353 38.67 79.26 -77.83
CA ARG A 353 39.22 80.57 -78.23
C ARG A 353 40.41 80.43 -79.18
N GLN A 354 41.31 79.47 -78.96
CA GLN A 354 42.40 79.19 -79.89
C GLN A 354 41.89 78.64 -81.23
N ALA A 355 40.88 77.77 -81.22
CA ALA A 355 40.28 77.24 -82.44
C ALA A 355 39.60 78.35 -83.26
N VAL A 356 38.84 79.24 -82.61
CA VAL A 356 38.23 80.42 -83.24
C VAL A 356 39.31 81.36 -83.79
N ALA A 357 40.38 81.62 -83.04
CA ALA A 357 41.49 82.45 -83.50
C ALA A 357 42.22 81.82 -84.70
N ARG A 358 42.43 80.50 -84.70
CA ARG A 358 42.98 79.76 -85.85
C ARG A 358 42.05 79.82 -87.07
N ALA A 359 40.75 79.63 -86.87
CA ALA A 359 39.77 79.73 -87.95
C ALA A 359 39.73 81.14 -88.56
N LEU A 360 39.81 82.19 -87.74
CA LEU A 360 39.94 83.57 -88.23
C LEU A 360 41.25 83.79 -89.00
N ALA A 361 42.38 83.29 -88.49
CA ALA A 361 43.66 83.39 -89.19
C ALA A 361 43.67 82.60 -90.51
N GLU A 362 43.04 81.43 -90.56
CA GLU A 362 42.83 80.66 -91.80
C GLU A 362 41.90 81.41 -92.76
N GLN A 363 40.84 82.04 -92.27
CA GLN A 363 39.94 82.88 -93.08
C GLN A 363 40.68 84.10 -93.65
N GLU A 364 41.50 84.78 -92.86
CA GLU A 364 42.34 85.89 -93.32
C GLU A 364 43.39 85.41 -94.33
N SER A 365 44.07 84.29 -94.07
CA SER A 365 45.01 83.67 -95.01
C SER A 365 44.32 83.28 -96.32
N GLN A 366 43.10 82.74 -96.24
CA GLN A 366 42.31 82.39 -97.41
C GLN A 366 41.85 83.64 -98.15
N ALA A 367 41.43 84.70 -97.45
CA ALA A 367 41.10 85.99 -98.07
C ALA A 367 42.31 86.63 -98.75
N ILE A 368 43.51 86.53 -98.15
CA ILE A 368 44.77 86.96 -98.78
C ILE A 368 45.07 86.12 -100.01
N LYS A 369 44.89 84.80 -99.93
CA LYS A 369 45.09 83.89 -101.05
C LYS A 369 44.10 84.17 -102.18
N ASP A 370 42.83 84.38 -101.87
CA ASP A 370 41.78 84.72 -102.83
C ASP A 370 42.01 86.10 -103.44
N ALA A 371 42.50 87.08 -102.67
CA ALA A 371 42.91 88.38 -103.17
C ALA A 371 44.13 88.26 -104.09
N ARG A 372 45.14 87.46 -103.71
CA ARG A 372 46.31 87.16 -104.53
C ARG A 372 45.91 86.43 -105.81
N ASP A 373 45.05 85.43 -105.72
CA ASP A 373 44.58 84.63 -106.84
C ASP A 373 43.64 85.46 -107.72
N GLY A 374 42.87 86.39 -107.14
CA GLY A 374 42.10 87.42 -107.84
C GLY A 374 43.01 88.37 -108.61
N LEU A 375 44.07 88.89 -107.98
CA LEU A 375 45.09 89.71 -108.64
C LEU A 375 45.83 88.92 -109.71
N MET A 376 46.18 87.65 -109.45
CA MET A 376 46.80 86.76 -110.44
C MET A 376 45.84 86.44 -111.58
N ASN A 377 44.53 86.31 -111.33
CA ASN A 377 43.52 86.12 -112.35
C ASN A 377 43.26 87.41 -113.15
N GLU A 378 43.43 88.60 -112.55
CA GLU A 378 43.45 89.86 -113.28
C GLU A 378 44.73 90.02 -114.09
N LEU A 379 45.87 89.59 -113.56
CA LEU A 379 47.16 89.54 -114.25
C LEU A 379 47.13 88.51 -115.38
N GLU A 380 46.44 87.39 -115.18
CA GLU A 380 46.16 86.40 -116.22
C GLU A 380 45.05 86.85 -117.15
N ARG A 381 44.04 87.63 -116.74
CA ARG A 381 43.06 88.22 -117.67
C ARG A 381 43.70 89.31 -118.50
N THR A 382 44.62 90.08 -117.96
CA THR A 382 45.40 91.06 -118.72
C THR A 382 46.41 90.35 -119.61
N ARG A 383 47.10 89.30 -119.16
CA ARG A 383 47.91 88.41 -120.02
C ARG A 383 47.10 87.65 -121.05
N ARG A 384 45.88 87.20 -120.74
CA ARG A 384 44.96 86.52 -121.67
C ARG A 384 44.26 87.54 -122.57
N ALA A 385 44.07 88.79 -122.17
CA ALA A 385 43.64 89.86 -123.07
C ALA A 385 44.78 90.25 -124.02
N LEU A 386 46.03 90.21 -123.54
CA LEU A 386 47.24 90.34 -124.34
C LEU A 386 47.44 89.15 -125.29
N ALA A 387 47.24 87.91 -124.80
CA ALA A 387 47.37 86.69 -125.58
C ALA A 387 46.17 86.45 -126.52
N ARG A 388 44.95 86.86 -126.16
CA ARG A 388 43.78 86.87 -127.07
C ARG A 388 43.86 87.97 -128.12
N ALA A 389 44.74 88.97 -127.95
CA ALA A 389 45.14 89.88 -129.01
C ALA A 389 46.26 89.32 -129.90
N GLN A 390 46.96 88.25 -129.48
CA GLN A 390 48.13 87.71 -130.18
C GLN A 390 47.98 86.28 -130.73
N GLU A 391 46.96 85.51 -130.36
CA GLU A 391 46.94 84.09 -130.72
C GLU A 391 45.54 83.61 -131.11
N LYS A 392 45.17 83.98 -132.35
CA LYS A 392 44.16 83.34 -133.17
C LYS A 392 44.85 82.19 -133.94
N ALA A 393 45.15 81.07 -133.27
CA ALA A 393 45.52 79.80 -133.90
C ALA A 393 45.50 78.63 -132.89
N GLU A 394 44.67 77.62 -133.20
CA GLU A 394 44.84 76.17 -132.92
C GLU A 394 44.49 75.56 -131.52
N THR A 395 43.50 74.65 -131.56
CA THR A 395 43.32 73.29 -130.92
C THR A 395 43.75 73.05 -129.45
N GLY A 396 43.19 72.15 -128.61
CA GLY A 396 42.17 71.10 -128.66
C GLY A 396 42.38 70.11 -127.48
N ALA A 397 41.32 69.82 -126.72
CA ALA A 397 40.93 68.54 -126.04
C ALA A 397 41.80 67.74 -125.00
N ALA A 398 41.05 67.06 -124.10
CA ALA A 398 41.29 65.79 -123.37
C ALA A 398 42.08 65.83 -122.02
N ARG A 399 41.91 64.97 -121.00
CA ARG A 399 40.86 64.07 -120.40
C ARG A 399 41.56 63.31 -119.22
N GLN A 400 40.92 63.20 -118.04
CA GLN A 400 40.90 62.03 -117.09
C GLN A 400 42.21 61.48 -116.43
N PRO A 401 42.22 60.45 -115.53
CA PRO A 401 41.34 60.02 -114.39
C PRO A 401 42.17 59.45 -113.18
N GLU A 402 41.71 58.37 -112.49
CA GLU A 402 42.37 57.41 -111.54
C GLU A 402 42.31 57.69 -110.01
N ILE A 403 42.11 56.77 -109.04
CA ILE A 403 42.05 55.28 -108.79
C ILE A 403 41.35 55.14 -107.40
N LEU A 404 40.24 54.42 -107.14
CA LEU A 404 39.95 52.99 -106.89
C LEU A 404 40.69 52.20 -105.76
N ARG A 405 39.85 51.57 -104.88
CA ARG A 405 39.98 50.26 -104.14
C ARG A 405 40.67 50.20 -102.75
N PRO A 406 40.47 49.13 -101.94
CA PRO A 406 39.36 48.13 -101.87
C PRO A 406 38.89 47.73 -100.44
N ALA A 407 37.80 46.94 -100.41
CA ALA A 407 37.31 46.16 -99.28
C ALA A 407 37.79 44.70 -99.33
N ASN A 408 37.83 44.02 -98.17
CA ASN A 408 37.87 42.55 -98.10
C ASN A 408 37.26 42.07 -96.77
N ARG A 409 36.24 41.18 -96.81
CA ARG A 409 35.74 40.43 -95.65
C ARG A 409 35.36 39.01 -96.06
N LYS A 410 35.90 38.05 -95.31
CA LYS A 410 35.68 36.61 -95.44
C LYS A 410 34.44 36.16 -94.64
N SER A 411 33.76 35.17 -95.21
CA SER A 411 32.65 34.38 -94.68
C SER A 411 33.13 33.07 -94.03
N LEU A 412 32.47 32.65 -92.94
CA LEU A 412 32.41 31.30 -92.33
C LEU A 412 31.14 31.32 -91.43
N ALA A 413 30.42 30.26 -91.08
CA ALA A 413 30.20 28.89 -91.52
C ALA A 413 28.93 28.44 -90.74
N SER A 414 28.10 27.58 -91.33
CA SER A 414 26.84 27.08 -90.78
C SER A 414 27.03 25.88 -89.86
N VAL A 415 26.32 25.83 -88.72
CA VAL A 415 26.13 24.65 -87.86
C VAL A 415 24.65 24.59 -87.41
N PRO A 416 24.01 23.40 -87.35
CA PRO A 416 22.57 23.25 -87.05
C PRO A 416 22.29 22.81 -85.60
N ALA A 417 21.26 23.38 -84.99
CA ALA A 417 20.47 22.78 -83.91
C ALA A 417 19.19 23.62 -83.72
N GLU A 418 18.02 22.98 -83.67
CA GLU A 418 16.77 23.63 -83.32
C GLU A 418 16.90 24.28 -81.94
N LEU A 419 16.80 25.60 -81.90
CA LEU A 419 16.78 26.38 -80.66
C LEU A 419 15.40 26.25 -79.98
N PRO A 420 15.34 26.24 -78.64
CA PRO A 420 14.08 26.35 -77.92
C PRO A 420 13.38 27.67 -78.29
N ALA A 421 12.07 27.62 -78.55
CA ALA A 421 11.29 28.74 -79.10
C ALA A 421 11.18 29.96 -78.15
N ASP A 422 11.61 29.84 -76.90
CA ASP A 422 11.41 30.84 -75.84
C ASP A 422 12.74 31.44 -75.32
N LEU A 423 13.70 31.71 -76.20
CA LEU A 423 14.92 32.45 -75.82
C LEU A 423 14.64 33.95 -75.70
N PRO A 424 15.13 34.63 -74.64
CA PRO A 424 14.94 36.06 -74.47
C PRO A 424 15.63 36.84 -75.61
N GLU A 425 14.87 37.69 -76.30
CA GLU A 425 15.39 38.57 -77.34
C GLU A 425 16.32 39.63 -76.72
N VAL A 426 17.63 39.45 -76.88
CA VAL A 426 18.61 40.46 -76.51
C VAL A 426 18.82 41.39 -77.70
N GLU A 427 18.38 42.64 -77.56
CA GLU A 427 18.45 43.66 -78.60
C GLU A 427 19.84 43.68 -79.29
N THR A 428 19.88 43.64 -80.62
CA THR A 428 21.09 43.63 -81.47
C THR A 428 22.02 42.40 -81.35
N VAL A 429 21.64 41.34 -80.65
CA VAL A 429 22.43 40.10 -80.55
C VAL A 429 21.64 38.96 -81.21
N LYS A 430 22.27 38.21 -82.11
CA LYS A 430 21.61 37.10 -82.78
C LYS A 430 21.28 35.98 -81.79
N PRO A 431 20.13 35.28 -81.89
CA PRO A 431 19.74 34.22 -80.97
C PRO A 431 20.78 33.12 -80.80
N GLU A 432 21.51 32.77 -81.87
CA GLU A 432 22.57 31.76 -81.83
C GLU A 432 23.75 32.23 -80.96
N THR A 433 24.03 33.53 -80.95
CA THR A 433 25.06 34.14 -80.10
C THR A 433 24.62 34.15 -78.64
N VAL A 434 23.35 34.42 -78.36
CA VAL A 434 22.77 34.33 -76.99
C VAL A 434 22.90 32.89 -76.47
N ALA A 435 22.49 31.91 -77.28
CA ALA A 435 22.58 30.50 -76.93
C ALA A 435 24.04 30.05 -76.68
N ALA A 436 24.99 30.48 -77.52
CA ALA A 436 26.40 30.15 -77.34
C ALA A 436 27.00 30.73 -76.04
N VAL A 437 26.64 31.97 -75.68
CA VAL A 437 27.09 32.59 -74.41
C VAL A 437 26.48 31.88 -73.20
N LEU A 438 25.19 31.56 -73.24
CA LEU A 438 24.51 30.87 -72.13
C LEU A 438 25.01 29.43 -71.95
N ALA A 439 25.25 28.69 -73.04
CA ALA A 439 25.82 27.35 -72.98
C ALA A 439 27.26 27.35 -72.41
N ALA A 440 28.10 28.31 -72.83
CA ALA A 440 29.45 28.45 -72.27
C ALA A 440 29.42 28.84 -70.78
N ARG A 441 28.52 29.73 -70.39
CA ARG A 441 28.34 30.14 -68.98
C ARG A 441 27.83 28.99 -68.10
N ALA A 442 26.94 28.17 -68.63
CA ALA A 442 26.42 26.96 -67.99
C ALA A 442 27.53 25.94 -67.72
N GLN A 443 28.39 25.67 -68.71
CA GLN A 443 29.50 24.71 -68.58
C GLN A 443 30.61 25.20 -67.64
N HIS A 444 30.77 26.52 -67.50
CA HIS A 444 31.84 27.15 -66.72
C HIS A 444 31.33 28.35 -65.88
N PRO A 445 30.53 28.10 -64.81
CA PRO A 445 29.93 29.16 -63.98
C PRO A 445 30.98 30.04 -63.27
N GLU A 446 32.18 29.52 -63.04
CA GLU A 446 33.28 30.18 -62.36
C GLU A 446 34.12 31.10 -63.27
N MET A 447 34.00 31.00 -64.59
CA MET A 447 34.82 31.78 -65.52
C MET A 447 34.42 33.25 -65.56
N THR A 448 35.40 34.15 -65.70
CA THR A 448 35.15 35.57 -65.94
C THR A 448 34.66 35.82 -67.37
N ASN A 449 33.98 36.94 -67.63
CA ASN A 449 33.49 37.29 -68.98
C ASN A 449 34.63 37.33 -70.03
N LYS A 450 35.85 37.70 -69.61
CA LYS A 450 37.04 37.68 -70.46
C LYS A 450 37.43 36.25 -70.87
N GLN A 451 37.39 35.30 -69.94
CA GLN A 451 37.68 33.88 -70.23
C GLN A 451 36.59 33.27 -71.12
N LEU A 452 35.32 33.62 -70.89
CA LEU A 452 34.22 33.23 -71.79
C LEU A 452 34.39 33.81 -73.19
N SER A 453 34.92 35.03 -73.31
CA SER A 453 35.23 35.67 -74.59
C SER A 453 36.32 34.92 -75.36
N GLU A 454 37.35 34.45 -74.66
CA GLU A 454 38.45 33.68 -75.24
C GLU A 454 37.97 32.31 -75.77
N ILE A 455 37.07 31.64 -75.06
CA ILE A 455 36.56 30.29 -75.44
C ILE A 455 35.50 30.37 -76.54
N THR A 456 34.56 31.33 -76.46
CA THR A 456 33.46 31.44 -77.42
C THR A 456 33.83 32.23 -78.69
N GLY A 457 34.90 33.02 -78.65
CA GLY A 457 35.24 34.00 -79.69
C GLY A 457 34.26 35.19 -79.77
N ILE A 458 33.35 35.32 -78.80
CA ILE A 458 32.36 36.41 -78.72
C ILE A 458 32.94 37.56 -77.90
N SER A 459 32.73 38.80 -78.32
CA SER A 459 33.32 39.95 -77.60
C SER A 459 32.80 40.08 -76.16
N ASP A 460 33.67 40.47 -75.23
CA ASP A 460 33.33 40.70 -73.81
C ASP A 460 32.13 41.66 -73.62
N ARG A 461 32.00 42.67 -74.50
CA ARG A 461 30.86 43.59 -74.52
C ARG A 461 29.54 42.86 -74.83
N THR A 462 29.56 41.95 -75.80
CA THR A 462 28.39 41.14 -76.17
C THR A 462 28.04 40.16 -75.04
N ILE A 463 29.04 39.54 -74.41
CA ILE A 463 28.83 38.62 -73.27
C ILE A 463 28.18 39.35 -72.10
N ARG A 464 28.68 40.54 -71.73
CA ARG A 464 28.04 41.38 -70.70
C ARG A 464 26.62 41.76 -71.05
N LYS A 465 26.36 42.14 -72.31
CA LYS A 465 25.01 42.51 -72.77
C LYS A 465 24.03 41.34 -72.63
N VAL A 466 24.47 40.13 -72.99
CA VAL A 466 23.64 38.92 -72.86
C VAL A 466 23.42 38.55 -71.39
N LEU A 467 24.47 38.46 -70.58
CA LEU A 467 24.34 38.04 -69.17
C LEU A 467 23.56 39.03 -68.31
N ASN A 468 23.59 40.33 -68.62
CA ASN A 468 22.79 41.33 -67.91
C ASN A 468 21.32 41.33 -68.34
N ALA A 469 21.01 40.88 -69.56
CA ALA A 469 19.63 40.85 -70.08
C ALA A 469 18.88 39.57 -69.69
N VAL A 470 19.58 38.53 -69.23
CA VAL A 470 19.00 37.22 -68.91
C VAL A 470 18.93 37.05 -67.39
N PRO A 471 17.72 36.93 -66.79
CA PRO A 471 17.56 36.61 -65.37
C PRO A 471 18.34 35.35 -64.96
N ALA A 472 18.94 35.37 -63.76
CA ALA A 472 19.76 34.26 -63.26
C ALA A 472 19.01 32.90 -63.22
N GLU A 473 17.68 32.94 -63.09
CA GLU A 473 16.78 31.77 -63.09
C GLU A 473 16.78 31.02 -64.44
N ILE A 474 16.90 31.73 -65.57
CA ILE A 474 16.91 31.13 -66.92
C ILE A 474 18.25 30.45 -67.21
N VAL A 475 19.35 30.96 -66.64
CA VAL A 475 20.68 30.33 -66.78
C VAL A 475 20.69 28.92 -66.18
N GLY A 476 19.93 28.69 -65.09
CA GLY A 476 19.75 27.37 -64.49
C GLY A 476 18.94 26.40 -65.34
N GLN A 477 17.89 26.87 -66.04
CA GLN A 477 17.06 26.02 -66.91
C GLN A 477 17.80 25.57 -68.18
N VAL A 478 18.70 26.40 -68.71
CA VAL A 478 19.55 26.02 -69.86
C VAL A 478 20.53 24.88 -69.50
N LEU A 479 20.96 24.81 -68.24
CA LEU A 479 21.78 23.70 -67.69
C LEU A 479 21.01 22.37 -67.66
N GLU A 480 19.71 22.39 -67.32
CA GLU A 480 18.87 21.18 -67.32
C GLU A 480 18.61 20.64 -68.73
N LEU A 481 18.41 21.55 -69.71
CA LEU A 481 18.18 21.17 -71.11
C LEU A 481 19.44 20.66 -71.82
N THR A 482 20.62 21.16 -71.45
CA THR A 482 21.90 20.78 -72.10
C THR A 482 22.61 19.60 -71.43
N SER A 483 22.31 19.30 -70.16
CA SER A 483 22.96 18.21 -69.41
C SER A 483 22.38 16.81 -69.70
N GLY A 484 21.33 16.68 -70.53
CA GLY A 484 20.82 15.39 -70.99
C GLY A 484 20.32 14.44 -69.90
N SER A 485 20.13 14.93 -68.67
CA SER A 485 19.66 14.13 -67.54
C SER A 485 18.15 14.28 -67.38
N ARG A 486 17.38 13.56 -68.19
CA ARG A 486 15.97 13.26 -67.83
C ARG A 486 15.99 12.24 -66.70
N VAL A 487 15.94 12.71 -65.46
CA VAL A 487 15.48 11.89 -64.33
C VAL A 487 13.96 11.93 -64.37
N ALA A 488 13.36 10.74 -64.52
CA ALA A 488 11.93 10.51 -64.37
C ALA A 488 11.50 10.58 -62.89
#